data_AF-A0A3S4GAC1-F1
#
_entry.id   AF-A0A3S4GAC1-F1
#
_cell.length_a   1.000
_cell.length_b   1.000
_cell.length_c   1.000
_cell.angle_alpha   90.00
_cell.angle_beta   90.00
_cell.angle_gamma   90.00
#
_symmetry.space_group_name_H-M   'P 1'
#
loop_
_entity.id
_entity.type
_entity.pdbx_description
1 polymer ?
#
loop_
_entity_poly.entity_id
_entity_poly.type
_entity_poly.pdbx_seq_one_letter_code
_entity_poly.pdbx_strand_id
1 'polypeptide(L)'
;MGKFVSSMLWALMNHLGFLFCLGLASGLAKTRKAEAAFVAAMTWLMYLAANNSWLTLTHRLATGTTNAQLYGSGQTFIFGFQVIDMGVFLGIILGCAVAFVHNRVVGIEFRGALSIYGNSKLVLIVMLPLVGVFAIATVYLWPVVELGISALTGFMKSFGAIGVFLYGFLNRFLIPTGLHHLIWSPFVFTSIGGQLLIDGQTVIGAKPIFLAEIARHPVDALSDSARFLTYGMVKIFWHRRHGARLLPYGETGE
;
A
#
# COMPACT_ATOMS: atom_id res chain seq x y z
N MET A 1 -12.28 12.86 -21.29
CA MET A 1 -11.36 11.74 -21.57
C MET A 1 -10.29 11.55 -20.51
N GLY A 2 -9.48 12.56 -20.15
CA GLY A 2 -8.41 12.40 -19.13
C GLY A 2 -8.88 11.88 -17.76
N LYS A 3 -10.00 12.42 -17.22
CA LYS A 3 -10.60 11.94 -15.96
C LYS A 3 -11.13 10.49 -16.01
N PHE A 4 -11.53 10.03 -17.19
CA PHE A 4 -12.03 8.66 -17.40
C PHE A 4 -10.88 7.66 -17.43
N VAL A 5 -9.79 7.96 -18.14
CA VAL A 5 -8.61 7.09 -18.15
C VAL A 5 -7.93 7.06 -16.78
N SER A 6 -7.85 8.22 -16.10
CA SER A 6 -7.23 8.27 -14.77
C SER A 6 -8.04 7.51 -13.73
N SER A 7 -9.38 7.51 -13.78
CA SER A 7 -10.19 6.74 -12.83
C SER A 7 -9.96 5.23 -12.93
N MET A 8 -9.74 4.71 -14.14
CA MET A 8 -9.38 3.30 -14.35
C MET A 8 -8.02 2.96 -13.71
N LEU A 9 -7.02 3.84 -13.85
CA LEU A 9 -5.71 3.63 -13.26
C LEU A 9 -5.74 3.71 -11.72
N TRP A 10 -6.50 4.67 -11.17
CA TRP A 10 -6.68 4.81 -9.73
C TRP A 10 -7.34 3.59 -9.11
N ALA A 11 -8.27 2.93 -9.82
CA ALA A 11 -8.88 1.69 -9.34
C ALA A 11 -7.84 0.59 -9.08
N LEU A 12 -6.84 0.44 -9.95
CA LEU A 12 -5.75 -0.53 -9.76
C LEU A 12 -4.87 -0.17 -8.57
N MET A 13 -4.51 1.11 -8.46
CA MET A 13 -3.63 1.59 -7.38
C MET A 13 -4.28 1.47 -6.01
N ASN A 14 -5.58 1.74 -5.90
CA ASN A 14 -6.33 1.61 -4.65
C ASN A 14 -6.45 0.16 -4.18
N HIS A 15 -6.32 -0.83 -5.08
CA HIS A 15 -6.41 -2.26 -4.76
C HIS A 15 -5.06 -2.97 -4.89
N LEU A 16 -3.95 -2.23 -4.83
CA LEU A 16 -2.62 -2.78 -5.02
C LEU A 16 -2.30 -3.90 -4.01
N GLY A 17 -2.72 -3.76 -2.74
CA GLY A 17 -2.55 -4.82 -1.74
C GLY A 17 -3.20 -6.14 -2.13
N PHE A 18 -4.40 -6.09 -2.72
CA PHE A 18 -5.08 -7.28 -3.23
C PHE A 18 -4.31 -7.90 -4.39
N LEU A 19 -3.84 -7.09 -5.35
CA LEU A 19 -3.06 -7.57 -6.49
C LEU A 19 -1.73 -8.22 -6.06
N PHE A 20 -1.06 -7.65 -5.05
CA PHE A 20 0.13 -8.24 -4.44
C PHE A 20 -0.17 -9.59 -3.78
N CYS A 21 -1.31 -9.72 -3.08
CA CYS A 21 -1.74 -10.98 -2.48
C CYS A 21 -1.83 -12.09 -3.54
N LEU A 22 -2.55 -11.83 -4.65
CA LEU A 22 -2.72 -12.79 -5.75
C LEU A 22 -1.40 -13.09 -6.46
N GLY A 23 -0.61 -12.06 -6.73
CA GLY A 23 0.69 -12.17 -7.41
C GLY A 23 1.70 -12.98 -6.60
N LEU A 24 1.79 -12.74 -5.29
CA LEU A 24 2.69 -13.49 -4.42
C LEU A 24 2.24 -14.93 -4.21
N ALA A 25 0.94 -15.16 -4.01
CA ALA A 25 0.41 -16.50 -3.86
C ALA A 25 0.67 -17.37 -5.09
N SER A 26 0.38 -16.85 -6.28
CA SER A 26 0.62 -17.56 -7.55
C SER A 26 2.10 -17.65 -7.92
N GLY A 27 2.89 -16.62 -7.62
CA GLY A 27 4.33 -16.58 -7.90
C GLY A 27 5.14 -17.57 -7.05
N LEU A 28 4.79 -17.70 -5.76
CA LEU A 28 5.46 -18.59 -4.81
C LEU A 28 4.87 -20.01 -4.78
N ALA A 29 3.70 -20.24 -5.38
CA ALA A 29 3.12 -21.57 -5.51
C ALA A 29 3.96 -22.45 -6.47
N LYS A 30 4.32 -23.65 -6.01
CA LYS A 30 5.11 -24.62 -6.80
C LYS A 30 4.26 -25.31 -7.87
N THR A 31 3.02 -25.64 -7.53
CA THR A 31 2.05 -26.32 -8.39
C THR A 31 0.73 -25.53 -8.40
N ARG A 32 -0.17 -25.82 -9.36
CA ARG A 32 -1.54 -25.29 -9.42
C ARG A 32 -1.65 -23.78 -9.14
N LYS A 33 -0.79 -22.98 -9.78
CA LYS A 33 -0.62 -21.54 -9.51
C LYS A 33 -1.91 -20.73 -9.64
N ALA A 34 -2.78 -21.10 -10.59
CA ALA A 34 -4.09 -20.47 -10.77
C ALA A 34 -5.02 -20.73 -9.58
N GLU A 35 -5.03 -21.95 -9.05
CA GLU A 35 -5.81 -22.30 -7.87
C GLU A 35 -5.28 -21.59 -6.62
N ALA A 36 -3.96 -21.46 -6.48
CA ALA A 36 -3.34 -20.68 -5.41
C ALA A 36 -3.77 -19.19 -5.44
N ALA A 37 -3.82 -18.59 -6.64
CA ALA A 37 -4.30 -17.21 -6.81
C ALA A 37 -5.77 -17.07 -6.37
N PHE A 38 -6.61 -18.05 -6.74
CA PHE A 38 -8.02 -18.05 -6.38
C PHE A 38 -8.21 -18.19 -4.87
N VAL A 39 -7.49 -19.12 -4.24
CA VAL A 39 -7.50 -19.26 -2.77
C VAL A 39 -7.02 -17.99 -2.08
N ALA A 40 -6.03 -17.28 -2.63
CA ALA A 40 -5.57 -16.01 -2.09
C ALA A 40 -6.64 -14.92 -2.15
N ALA A 41 -7.39 -14.84 -3.26
CA ALA A 41 -8.51 -13.92 -3.38
C ALA A 41 -9.62 -14.21 -2.35
N MET A 42 -9.97 -15.49 -2.16
CA MET A 42 -10.94 -15.90 -1.15
C MET A 42 -10.45 -15.61 0.27
N THR A 43 -9.19 -15.91 0.56
CA THR A 43 -8.53 -15.65 1.85
C THR A 43 -8.54 -14.15 2.17
N TRP A 44 -8.29 -13.30 1.18
CA TRP A 44 -8.38 -11.85 1.33
C TRP A 44 -9.79 -11.41 1.75
N LEU A 45 -10.83 -11.88 1.07
CA LEU A 45 -12.22 -11.55 1.44
C LEU A 45 -12.60 -12.08 2.83
N MET A 46 -12.16 -13.29 3.17
CA MET A 46 -12.34 -13.87 4.49
C MET A 46 -11.68 -13.02 5.59
N TYR A 47 -10.48 -12.53 5.33
CA TYR A 47 -9.80 -11.60 6.25
C TYR A 47 -10.60 -10.32 6.43
N LEU A 48 -11.07 -9.71 5.34
CA LEU A 48 -11.83 -8.46 5.41
C LEU A 48 -13.11 -8.62 6.25
N ALA A 49 -13.86 -9.70 5.99
CA ALA A 49 -15.08 -10.01 6.73
C ALA A 49 -14.79 -10.31 8.21
N ALA A 50 -13.76 -11.11 8.50
CA ALA A 50 -13.39 -11.46 9.88
C ALA A 50 -12.91 -10.24 10.68
N ASN A 51 -12.08 -9.38 10.07
CA ASN A 51 -11.56 -8.17 10.71
C ASN A 51 -12.69 -7.18 10.99
N ASN A 52 -13.57 -6.93 10.00
CA ASN A 52 -14.72 -6.05 10.17
C ASN A 52 -15.71 -6.58 11.24
N SER A 53 -16.00 -7.87 11.22
CA SER A 53 -16.84 -8.52 12.24
C SER A 53 -16.25 -8.35 13.64
N TRP A 54 -14.94 -8.61 13.81
CA TRP A 54 -14.28 -8.44 15.10
C TRP A 54 -14.27 -6.98 15.59
N LEU A 55 -14.01 -6.01 14.70
CA LEU A 55 -14.09 -4.58 15.03
C LEU A 55 -15.51 -4.17 15.46
N THR A 56 -16.53 -4.74 14.83
CA THR A 56 -17.95 -4.51 15.18
C THR A 56 -18.25 -5.07 16.56
N LEU A 57 -17.89 -6.33 16.82
CA LEU A 57 -18.14 -7.01 18.10
C LEU A 57 -17.40 -6.36 19.27
N THR A 58 -16.24 -5.75 19.01
CA THR A 58 -15.42 -5.10 20.04
C THR A 58 -15.64 -3.59 20.15
N HIS A 59 -16.64 -3.04 19.44
CA HIS A 59 -16.96 -1.61 19.38
C HIS A 59 -15.76 -0.71 19.03
N ARG A 60 -14.92 -1.17 18.11
CA ARG A 60 -13.69 -0.50 17.67
C ARG A 60 -13.79 0.14 16.29
N LEU A 61 -14.96 0.11 15.65
CA LEU A 61 -15.16 0.79 14.37
C LEU A 61 -15.04 2.31 14.54
N ALA A 62 -14.16 2.91 13.74
CA ALA A 62 -14.04 4.36 13.65
C ALA A 62 -15.29 4.97 12.99
N THR A 63 -15.68 6.17 13.43
CA THR A 63 -16.84 6.88 12.90
C THR A 63 -16.53 7.50 11.54
N GLY A 64 -17.08 6.95 10.47
CA GLY A 64 -16.95 7.49 9.11
C GLY A 64 -17.64 6.59 8.09
N THR A 65 -18.27 7.18 7.07
CA THR A 65 -18.96 6.44 6.00
C THR A 65 -18.14 6.36 4.71
N THR A 66 -16.98 7.03 4.67
CA THR A 66 -16.10 7.09 3.50
C THR A 66 -14.63 6.99 3.90
N ASN A 67 -13.77 6.54 2.97
CA ASN A 67 -12.31 6.48 3.19
C ASN A 67 -11.68 7.82 3.53
N ALA A 68 -12.27 8.92 3.05
CA ALA A 68 -11.82 10.27 3.38
C ALA A 68 -12.07 10.62 4.87
N GLN A 69 -13.16 10.13 5.44
CA GLN A 69 -13.52 10.36 6.85
C GLN A 69 -12.78 9.43 7.82
N LEU A 70 -12.44 8.22 7.37
CA LEU A 70 -11.64 7.27 8.16
C LEU A 70 -10.15 7.59 8.14
N TYR A 71 -9.74 8.61 7.38
CA TYR A 71 -8.34 8.98 7.26
C TYR A 71 -7.71 9.34 8.61
N GLY A 72 -6.58 8.72 8.94
CA GLY A 72 -5.88 8.91 10.22
C GLY A 72 -6.47 8.12 11.40
N SER A 73 -7.55 7.35 11.20
CA SER A 73 -8.10 6.45 12.23
C SER A 73 -7.42 5.08 12.28
N GLY A 74 -6.48 4.81 11.35
CA GLY A 74 -5.90 3.48 11.13
C GLY A 74 -6.87 2.49 10.47
N GLN A 75 -8.02 2.95 9.97
CA GLN A 75 -9.03 2.12 9.30
C GLN A 75 -9.36 2.64 7.89
N THR A 76 -9.82 1.73 7.03
CA THR A 76 -10.19 2.02 5.65
C THR A 76 -11.27 1.06 5.16
N PHE A 77 -12.06 1.46 4.16
CA PHE A 77 -12.97 0.58 3.44
C PHE A 77 -12.26 -0.09 2.27
N ILE A 78 -12.32 -1.42 2.24
CA ILE A 78 -11.88 -2.26 1.12
C ILE A 78 -13.04 -3.18 0.75
N PHE A 79 -13.48 -3.14 -0.51
CA PHE A 79 -14.63 -3.94 -1.00
C PHE A 79 -15.90 -3.84 -0.12
N GLY A 80 -16.13 -2.68 0.50
CA GLY A 80 -17.30 -2.43 1.36
C GLY A 80 -17.12 -2.85 2.82
N PHE A 81 -16.00 -3.45 3.20
CA PHE A 81 -15.68 -3.79 4.59
C PHE A 81 -14.79 -2.72 5.22
N GLN A 82 -15.18 -2.19 6.38
CA GLN A 82 -14.32 -1.33 7.19
C GLN A 82 -13.34 -2.19 7.98
N VAL A 83 -12.06 -2.03 7.71
CA VAL A 83 -10.98 -2.87 8.27
C VAL A 83 -9.80 -2.01 8.69
N ILE A 84 -8.88 -2.59 9.46
CA ILE A 84 -7.59 -1.96 9.76
C ILE A 84 -6.78 -1.75 8.47
N ASP A 85 -6.29 -0.51 8.27
CA ASP A 85 -5.51 -0.14 7.10
C ASP A 85 -4.05 -0.58 7.23
N MET A 86 -3.74 -1.71 6.62
CA MET A 86 -2.37 -2.22 6.48
C MET A 86 -1.77 -1.96 5.09
N GLY A 87 -2.53 -1.36 4.17
CA GLY A 87 -2.16 -1.19 2.76
C GLY A 87 -1.58 -2.47 2.12
N VAL A 88 -0.39 -2.33 1.53
CA VAL A 88 0.29 -3.43 0.80
C VAL A 88 0.81 -4.53 1.74
N PHE A 89 1.06 -4.24 3.02
CA PHE A 89 1.56 -5.25 3.97
C PHE A 89 0.59 -6.41 4.14
N LEU A 90 -0.72 -6.13 4.19
CA LEU A 90 -1.73 -7.18 4.23
C LEU A 90 -1.62 -8.11 3.04
N GLY A 91 -1.38 -7.56 1.84
CA GLY A 91 -1.20 -8.32 0.62
C GLY A 91 0.02 -9.23 0.66
N ILE A 92 1.15 -8.70 1.14
CA ILE A 92 2.37 -9.47 1.26
C ILE A 92 2.22 -10.61 2.27
N ILE A 93 1.68 -10.31 3.46
CA ILE A 93 1.54 -11.29 4.53
C ILE A 93 0.57 -12.40 4.12
N LEU A 94 -0.63 -12.05 3.65
CA LEU A 94 -1.62 -13.04 3.22
C LEU A 94 -1.16 -13.82 1.99
N GLY A 95 -0.54 -13.16 1.00
CA GLY A 95 -0.04 -13.84 -0.21
C GLY A 95 1.04 -14.87 0.12
N CYS A 96 1.99 -14.51 0.99
CA CYS A 96 3.02 -15.43 1.47
C CYS A 96 2.43 -16.57 2.33
N ALA A 97 1.48 -16.26 3.22
CA ALA A 97 0.83 -17.27 4.06
C ALA A 97 0.06 -18.29 3.20
N VAL A 98 -0.71 -17.82 2.21
CA VAL A 98 -1.43 -18.69 1.27
C VAL A 98 -0.45 -19.54 0.49
N ALA A 99 0.62 -18.98 -0.08
CA ALA A 99 1.63 -19.76 -0.80
C ALA A 99 2.28 -20.84 0.08
N PHE A 100 2.59 -20.50 1.33
CA PHE A 100 3.20 -21.41 2.29
C PHE A 100 2.30 -22.59 2.64
N VAL A 101 1.01 -22.34 2.88
CA VAL A 101 0.02 -23.38 3.18
C VAL A 101 -0.29 -24.19 1.92
N HIS A 102 -0.51 -23.51 0.79
CA HIS A 102 -0.77 -24.14 -0.52
C HIS A 102 0.32 -25.15 -0.86
N ASN A 103 1.60 -24.76 -0.77
CA ASN A 103 2.72 -25.64 -1.08
C ASN A 103 2.83 -26.88 -0.18
N ARG A 104 2.17 -26.89 1.00
CA ARG A 104 2.16 -28.05 1.90
C ARG A 104 0.95 -28.94 1.74
N VAL A 105 -0.23 -28.36 1.57
CA VAL A 105 -1.49 -29.13 1.71
C VAL A 105 -2.20 -29.37 0.38
N VAL A 106 -1.81 -28.70 -0.72
CA VAL A 106 -2.47 -28.85 -2.02
C VAL A 106 -2.35 -30.26 -2.61
N GLY A 107 -1.32 -31.02 -2.25
CA GLY A 107 -1.12 -32.39 -2.75
C GLY A 107 -1.91 -33.46 -1.98
N ILE A 108 -2.62 -33.08 -0.92
CA ILE A 108 -3.32 -34.03 -0.05
C ILE A 108 -4.69 -34.34 -0.65
N GLU A 109 -4.91 -35.62 -0.96
CA GLU A 109 -6.18 -36.15 -1.43
C GLU A 109 -6.75 -37.14 -0.42
N PHE A 110 -8.05 -37.00 -0.15
CA PHE A 110 -8.78 -37.89 0.75
C PHE A 110 -9.50 -38.99 -0.06
N ARG A 111 -9.68 -40.15 0.55
CA ARG A 111 -10.46 -41.26 -0.02
C ARG A 111 -11.90 -41.26 0.50
N GLY A 112 -12.82 -41.86 -0.27
CA GLY A 112 -14.24 -41.98 0.10
C GLY A 112 -14.99 -40.64 0.06
N ALA A 113 -15.95 -40.46 0.97
CA ALA A 113 -16.81 -39.28 1.02
C ALA A 113 -16.04 -37.95 1.22
N LEU A 114 -14.84 -37.99 1.82
CA LEU A 114 -14.00 -36.81 2.08
C LEU A 114 -13.18 -36.35 0.86
N SER A 115 -13.18 -37.12 -0.24
CA SER A 115 -12.45 -36.77 -1.47
C SER A 115 -12.81 -35.39 -2.03
N ILE A 116 -14.02 -34.91 -1.74
CA ILE A 116 -14.52 -33.59 -2.14
C ILE A 116 -13.70 -32.44 -1.52
N TYR A 117 -13.09 -32.65 -0.34
CA TYR A 117 -12.34 -31.61 0.38
C TYR A 117 -10.84 -31.60 0.08
N GLY A 118 -10.34 -32.47 -0.81
CA GLY A 118 -8.93 -32.51 -1.16
C GLY A 118 -8.44 -31.28 -1.95
N ASN A 119 -7.13 -31.26 -2.20
CA ASN A 119 -6.47 -30.28 -3.06
C ASN A 119 -6.63 -28.82 -2.57
N SER A 120 -6.88 -27.88 -3.47
CA SER A 120 -6.98 -26.43 -3.16
C SER A 120 -8.13 -26.08 -2.21
N LYS A 121 -9.16 -26.94 -2.12
CA LYS A 121 -10.24 -26.78 -1.14
C LYS A 121 -9.73 -27.01 0.29
N LEU A 122 -8.82 -27.96 0.49
CA LEU A 122 -8.17 -28.16 1.78
C LEU A 122 -7.34 -26.94 2.18
N VAL A 123 -6.65 -26.30 1.23
CA VAL A 123 -5.89 -25.07 1.47
C VAL A 123 -6.80 -24.00 2.07
N LEU A 124 -7.98 -23.78 1.47
CA LEU A 124 -8.94 -22.80 1.97
C LEU A 124 -9.46 -23.14 3.38
N ILE A 125 -9.77 -24.42 3.64
CA ILE A 125 -10.23 -24.91 4.94
C ILE A 125 -9.16 -24.65 6.03
N VAL A 126 -7.89 -24.90 5.72
CA VAL A 126 -6.78 -24.65 6.64
C VAL A 126 -6.55 -23.15 6.84
N MET A 127 -6.71 -22.34 5.79
CA MET A 127 -6.57 -20.89 5.88
C MET A 127 -7.66 -20.24 6.73
N LEU A 128 -8.86 -20.80 6.82
CA LEU A 128 -9.98 -20.24 7.59
C LEU A 128 -9.62 -19.89 9.06
N PRO A 129 -9.17 -20.83 9.91
CA PRO A 129 -8.78 -20.51 11.28
C PRO A 129 -7.55 -19.61 11.34
N LEU A 130 -6.57 -19.78 10.43
CA LEU A 130 -5.36 -18.96 10.40
C LEU A 130 -5.68 -17.49 10.12
N VAL A 131 -6.54 -17.22 9.14
CA VAL A 131 -7.02 -15.88 8.80
C VAL A 131 -7.86 -15.29 9.92
N GLY A 132 -8.72 -16.10 10.57
CA GLY A 132 -9.52 -15.63 11.70
C GLY A 132 -8.65 -15.12 12.85
N VAL A 133 -7.66 -15.92 13.26
CA VAL A 133 -6.70 -15.52 14.30
C VAL A 133 -5.89 -14.31 13.86
N PHE A 134 -5.41 -14.29 12.62
CA PHE A 134 -4.64 -13.17 12.09
C PHE A 134 -5.47 -11.87 12.06
N ALA A 135 -6.73 -11.92 11.61
CA ALA A 135 -7.63 -10.78 11.59
C ALA A 135 -7.86 -10.17 12.98
N ILE A 136 -7.98 -11.02 14.01
CA ILE A 136 -8.08 -10.58 15.41
C ILE A 136 -6.75 -9.97 15.86
N ALA A 137 -5.63 -10.63 15.58
CA ALA A 137 -4.30 -10.18 15.98
C ALA A 137 -3.96 -8.79 15.38
N THR A 138 -4.32 -8.55 14.12
CA THR A 138 -4.08 -7.26 13.46
C THR A 138 -4.71 -6.09 14.23
N VAL A 139 -5.91 -6.26 14.79
CA VAL A 139 -6.60 -5.18 15.54
C VAL A 139 -5.78 -4.69 16.73
N TYR A 140 -4.96 -5.55 17.34
CA TYR A 140 -4.16 -5.20 18.52
C TYR A 140 -2.70 -4.90 18.19
N LEU A 141 -2.11 -5.63 17.23
CA LEU A 141 -0.69 -5.52 16.92
C LEU A 141 -0.39 -4.41 15.90
N TRP A 142 -1.29 -4.19 14.93
CA TRP A 142 -1.04 -3.21 13.87
C TRP A 142 -0.96 -1.77 14.36
N PRO A 143 -1.80 -1.30 15.31
CA PRO A 143 -1.68 0.07 15.83
C PRO A 143 -0.29 0.39 16.39
N VAL A 144 0.43 -0.60 16.94
CA VAL A 144 1.80 -0.43 17.43
C VAL A 144 2.78 -0.22 16.26
N VAL A 145 2.61 -0.97 15.18
CA VAL A 145 3.40 -0.80 13.94
C VAL A 145 3.11 0.56 13.31
N GLU A 146 1.84 0.96 13.26
CA GLU A 146 1.39 2.26 12.75
C GLU A 146 1.97 3.42 13.57
N LEU A 147 2.04 3.30 14.90
CA LEU A 147 2.71 4.27 15.77
C LEU A 147 4.20 4.39 15.40
N GLY A 148 4.88 3.26 15.15
CA GLY A 148 6.28 3.25 14.71
C GLY A 148 6.48 3.95 13.36
N ILE A 149 5.60 3.69 12.40
CA ILE A 149 5.62 4.37 11.08
C ILE A 149 5.35 5.88 11.26
N SER A 150 4.40 6.23 12.12
CA SER A 150 4.06 7.63 12.43
C SER A 150 5.21 8.37 13.12
N ALA A 151 5.91 7.71 14.05
CA ALA A 151 7.09 8.26 14.70
C ALA A 151 8.24 8.47 13.71
N LEU A 152 8.47 7.50 12.82
CA LEU A 152 9.49 7.59 11.77
C LEU A 152 9.22 8.74 10.79
N THR A 153 7.96 8.90 10.36
CA THR A 153 7.56 10.00 9.48
C THR A 153 7.59 11.36 10.20
N GLY A 154 7.24 11.42 11.49
CA GLY A 154 7.43 12.61 12.33
C GLY A 154 8.91 13.00 12.52
N PHE A 155 9.80 12.01 12.68
CA PHE A 155 11.24 12.23 12.75
C PHE A 155 11.78 12.83 11.44
N MET A 156 11.38 12.27 10.29
CA MET A 156 11.75 12.82 8.98
C MET A 156 11.28 14.26 8.76
N LYS A 157 10.12 14.64 9.30
CA LYS A 157 9.62 16.02 9.22
C LYS A 157 10.49 16.99 10.05
N SER A 158 10.92 16.58 11.24
CA SER A 158 11.61 17.46 12.20
C SER A 158 13.12 17.61 11.94
N PHE A 159 13.77 16.62 11.32
CA PHE A 159 15.23 16.57 11.17
C PHE A 159 15.82 17.29 9.93
N GLY A 160 15.07 18.21 9.30
CA GLY A 160 15.58 19.07 8.22
C GLY A 160 16.20 18.30 7.06
N ALA A 161 17.46 18.58 6.71
CA ALA A 161 18.14 17.96 5.56
C ALA A 161 18.33 16.43 5.70
N ILE A 162 18.59 15.94 6.91
CA ILE A 162 18.72 14.49 7.19
C ILE A 162 17.36 13.81 7.02
N GLY A 163 16.28 14.47 7.43
CA GLY A 163 14.91 13.99 7.25
C GLY A 163 14.52 13.83 5.78
N VAL A 164 14.87 14.80 4.93
CA VAL A 164 14.65 14.74 3.48
C VAL A 164 15.50 13.63 2.83
N PHE A 165 16.75 13.46 3.28
CA PHE A 165 17.61 12.35 2.81
C PHE A 165 17.01 10.99 3.17
N LEU A 166 16.59 10.80 4.42
CA LEU A 166 16.01 9.54 4.90
C LEU A 166 14.69 9.23 4.21
N TYR A 167 13.84 10.24 4.01
CA TYR A 167 12.63 10.14 3.21
C TYR A 167 12.94 9.65 1.79
N GLY A 168 13.88 10.30 1.10
CA GLY A 168 14.28 9.93 -0.26
C GLY A 168 14.89 8.53 -0.35
N PHE A 169 15.74 8.17 0.61
CA PHE A 169 16.38 6.86 0.70
C PHE A 169 15.34 5.75 0.91
N LEU A 170 14.48 5.85 1.93
CA LEU A 170 13.46 4.84 2.22
C LEU A 170 12.42 4.75 1.11
N ASN A 171 11.97 5.90 0.57
CA ASN A 171 11.03 5.91 -0.54
C ASN A 171 11.60 5.19 -1.77
N ARG A 172 12.93 5.21 -2.00
CA ARG A 172 13.57 4.49 -3.11
C ARG A 172 13.85 3.03 -2.78
N PHE A 173 14.31 2.74 -1.57
CA PHE A 173 14.62 1.39 -1.09
C PHE A 173 13.37 0.50 -1.02
N LEU A 174 12.22 1.09 -0.68
CA LEU A 174 10.96 0.37 -0.52
C LEU A 174 10.13 0.23 -1.81
N ILE A 175 10.62 0.73 -2.96
CA ILE A 175 9.94 0.55 -4.25
C ILE A 175 9.71 -0.92 -4.61
N PRO A 176 10.71 -1.83 -4.54
CA PRO A 176 10.54 -3.22 -4.93
C PRO A 176 9.49 -3.96 -4.09
N THR A 177 9.29 -3.51 -2.85
CA THR A 177 8.32 -4.08 -1.91
C THR A 177 6.93 -3.44 -2.01
N GLY A 178 6.77 -2.35 -2.78
CA GLY A 178 5.52 -1.55 -2.78
C GLY A 178 5.30 -0.70 -1.53
N LEU A 179 6.11 -0.86 -0.47
CA LEU A 179 5.96 -0.17 0.81
C LEU A 179 6.29 1.32 0.77
N HIS A 180 6.89 1.81 -0.32
CA HIS A 180 7.18 3.23 -0.51
C HIS A 180 5.93 4.13 -0.37
N HIS A 181 4.73 3.63 -0.70
CA HIS A 181 3.45 4.32 -0.49
C HIS A 181 3.18 4.68 0.97
N LEU A 182 3.70 3.93 1.93
CA LEU A 182 3.54 4.21 3.36
C LEU A 182 4.48 5.30 3.85
N ILE A 183 5.60 5.51 3.13
CA ILE A 183 6.53 6.60 3.44
C ILE A 183 6.05 7.89 2.82
N TRP A 184 5.59 7.90 1.56
CA TRP A 184 5.23 9.15 0.90
C TRP A 184 3.78 9.61 1.13
N SER A 185 2.82 8.70 1.30
CA SER A 185 1.41 9.10 1.45
C SER A 185 1.14 9.98 2.67
N PRO A 186 1.78 9.79 3.84
CA PRO A 186 1.59 10.69 4.97
C PRO A 186 2.07 12.11 4.69
N PHE A 187 3.21 12.28 4.00
CA PHE A 187 3.70 13.61 3.63
C PHE A 187 2.85 14.28 2.56
N VAL A 188 2.25 13.52 1.66
CA VAL A 188 1.50 14.11 0.54
C VAL A 188 0.06 14.49 0.95
N PHE A 189 -0.55 13.75 1.89
CA PHE A 189 -1.98 13.84 2.17
C PHE A 189 -2.35 14.08 3.66
N THR A 190 -1.42 13.99 4.62
CA THR A 190 -1.71 14.29 6.05
C THR A 190 -1.11 15.62 6.52
N SER A 191 -1.44 16.00 7.74
CA SER A 191 -0.82 17.09 8.51
C SER A 191 0.69 16.92 8.72
N ILE A 192 1.23 15.71 8.59
CA ILE A 192 2.68 15.47 8.56
C ILE A 192 3.29 16.21 7.37
N GLY A 193 2.62 16.18 6.22
CA GLY A 193 2.99 16.97 5.04
C GLY A 193 2.98 18.47 5.24
N GLY A 194 2.12 18.96 6.14
CA GLY A 194 1.89 20.38 6.38
C GLY A 194 0.40 20.66 6.54
N GLN A 195 0.08 21.79 7.16
CA GLN A 195 -1.27 22.35 7.22
C GLN A 195 -1.15 23.84 6.93
N LEU A 196 -1.95 24.36 6.00
CA LEU A 196 -1.98 25.78 5.67
C LEU A 196 -3.42 26.28 5.66
N LEU A 197 -3.65 27.43 6.28
CA LEU A 197 -4.94 28.12 6.21
C LEU A 197 -4.99 28.95 4.92
N ILE A 198 -5.88 28.57 4.00
CA ILE A 198 -6.03 29.16 2.68
C ILE A 198 -7.50 29.59 2.56
N ASP A 199 -7.77 30.91 2.51
CA ASP A 199 -9.12 31.50 2.41
C ASP A 199 -10.09 31.03 3.52
N GLY A 200 -9.59 30.88 4.75
CA GLY A 200 -10.38 30.41 5.89
C GLY A 200 -10.65 28.90 5.89
N GLN A 201 -10.16 28.16 4.89
CA GLN A 201 -10.22 26.69 4.83
C GLN A 201 -8.85 26.10 5.16
N THR A 202 -8.79 25.15 6.08
CA THR A 202 -7.54 24.47 6.42
C THR A 202 -7.26 23.39 5.37
N VAL A 203 -6.21 23.59 4.59
CA VAL A 203 -5.74 22.64 3.57
C VAL A 203 -4.61 21.81 4.17
N ILE A 204 -4.74 20.48 4.10
CA ILE A 204 -3.87 19.52 4.79
C ILE A 204 -3.14 18.67 3.74
N GLY A 205 -1.84 18.45 3.94
CA GLY A 205 -1.01 17.64 3.06
C GLY A 205 -0.24 18.44 2.02
N ALA A 206 0.99 18.02 1.72
CA ALA A 206 1.88 18.78 0.85
C ALA A 206 1.34 18.98 -0.57
N LYS A 207 0.58 18.01 -1.13
CA LYS A 207 0.03 18.15 -2.49
C LYS A 207 -1.19 19.06 -2.55
N PRO A 208 -2.21 18.93 -1.67
CA PRO A 208 -3.30 19.90 -1.60
C PRO A 208 -2.78 21.32 -1.35
N ILE A 209 -1.81 21.49 -0.44
CA ILE A 209 -1.20 22.80 -0.16
C ILE A 209 -0.51 23.35 -1.42
N PHE A 210 0.34 22.55 -2.08
CA PHE A 210 1.01 22.96 -3.31
C PHE A 210 0.03 23.32 -4.44
N LEU A 211 -1.02 22.52 -4.64
CA LEU A 211 -2.04 22.80 -5.65
C LEU A 211 -2.83 24.09 -5.35
N ALA A 212 -3.08 24.37 -4.09
CA ALA A 212 -3.75 25.59 -3.67
C ALA A 212 -2.83 26.82 -3.76
N GLU A 213 -1.54 26.67 -3.49
CA GLU A 213 -0.52 27.71 -3.66
C GLU A 213 -0.35 28.09 -5.13
N ILE A 214 -0.16 27.12 -6.03
CA ILE A 214 0.02 27.40 -7.47
C ILE A 214 -1.26 27.94 -8.15
N ALA A 215 -2.44 27.69 -7.57
CA ALA A 215 -3.69 28.23 -8.07
C ALA A 215 -3.84 29.73 -7.77
N ARG A 216 -3.02 30.28 -6.87
CA ARG A 216 -2.96 31.71 -6.55
C ARG A 216 -1.85 32.37 -7.37
N HIS A 217 -2.15 33.50 -7.98
CA HIS A 217 -1.14 34.39 -8.56
C HIS A 217 -1.19 35.72 -7.79
N PRO A 218 -0.07 36.27 -7.29
CA PRO A 218 1.31 35.77 -7.35
C PRO A 218 1.66 34.81 -6.18
N VAL A 219 2.65 33.92 -6.41
CA VAL A 219 3.24 33.05 -5.38
C VAL A 219 4.65 33.55 -5.08
N ASP A 220 4.87 34.18 -3.92
CA ASP A 220 6.20 34.70 -3.55
C ASP A 220 7.14 33.59 -3.04
N ALA A 221 6.61 32.55 -2.37
CA ALA A 221 7.36 31.36 -1.95
C ALA A 221 6.42 30.17 -1.72
N LEU A 222 6.86 28.95 -2.09
CA LEU A 222 6.17 27.70 -1.76
C LEU A 222 6.39 27.35 -0.28
N SER A 223 5.40 26.74 0.37
CA SER A 223 5.56 26.30 1.75
C SER A 223 6.60 25.18 1.90
N ASP A 224 7.17 25.05 3.11
CA ASP A 224 8.20 24.03 3.43
C ASP A 224 7.72 22.58 3.16
N SER A 225 6.39 22.38 3.15
CA SER A 225 5.73 21.13 2.73
C SER A 225 6.17 20.66 1.33
N ALA A 226 6.50 21.60 0.43
CA ALA A 226 6.88 21.32 -0.95
C ALA A 226 8.16 20.47 -1.08
N ARG A 227 9.01 20.44 -0.05
CA ARG A 227 10.26 19.64 -0.04
C ARG A 227 10.00 18.14 -0.05
N PHE A 228 8.84 17.71 0.44
CA PHE A 228 8.43 16.30 0.45
C PHE A 228 7.65 15.89 -0.80
N LEU A 229 7.29 16.85 -1.67
CA LEU A 229 6.74 16.55 -2.97
C LEU A 229 7.81 15.90 -3.83
N THR A 230 7.58 14.64 -4.17
CA THR A 230 8.50 13.78 -4.94
C THR A 230 8.83 14.30 -6.35
N TYR A 231 8.23 15.42 -6.79
CA TYR A 231 8.53 16.09 -8.06
C TYR A 231 10.01 16.49 -8.19
N GLY A 232 10.70 16.80 -7.09
CA GLY A 232 12.15 17.11 -7.11
C GLY A 232 13.06 15.90 -7.36
N MET A 233 12.61 14.67 -7.02
CA MET A 233 13.42 13.46 -7.14
C MET A 233 13.36 12.79 -8.52
N VAL A 234 12.51 13.28 -9.43
CA VAL A 234 12.30 12.72 -10.78
C VAL A 234 13.55 12.84 -11.67
N LYS A 235 14.43 13.83 -11.40
CA LYS A 235 15.55 14.18 -12.31
C LYS A 235 16.79 13.28 -12.22
N ILE A 236 16.96 12.44 -11.19
CA ILE A 236 18.22 11.69 -11.01
C ILE A 236 18.39 10.52 -12.00
N PHE A 237 17.32 9.93 -12.53
CA PHE A 237 17.42 8.72 -13.36
C PHE A 237 17.34 8.94 -14.87
N TRP A 238 16.79 10.08 -15.34
CA TRP A 238 16.76 10.36 -16.78
C TRP A 238 18.14 10.74 -17.33
N HIS A 239 18.92 11.51 -16.57
CA HIS A 239 20.21 12.00 -17.04
C HIS A 239 21.31 10.92 -17.13
N ARG A 240 21.18 9.79 -16.39
CA ARG A 240 22.20 8.73 -16.41
C ARG A 240 21.96 7.64 -17.45
N ARG A 241 20.74 7.50 -18.00
CA ARG A 241 20.46 6.56 -19.11
C ARG A 241 20.87 7.10 -20.48
N HIS A 242 20.91 8.42 -20.65
CA HIS A 242 21.35 9.04 -21.91
C HIS A 242 22.85 9.39 -21.94
N GLY A 243 23.50 9.52 -20.78
CA GLY A 243 24.94 9.83 -20.70
C GLY A 243 25.89 8.66 -20.96
N ALA A 244 25.41 7.41 -20.97
CA ALA A 244 26.25 6.22 -21.19
C ALA A 244 26.26 5.72 -22.65
N ARG A 245 25.65 6.47 -23.59
CA ARG A 245 25.54 6.09 -25.00
C ARG A 245 26.02 7.17 -25.98
N LEU A 246 26.96 8.01 -25.55
CA LEU A 246 27.56 9.06 -26.38
C LEU A 246 29.06 9.16 -26.08
N LEU A 247 29.83 8.21 -26.57
CA LEU A 247 31.24 8.41 -26.96
C LEU A 247 31.47 7.71 -28.30
N PRO A 248 32.28 8.30 -29.20
CA PRO A 248 31.88 8.56 -30.58
C PRO A 248 32.36 7.49 -31.56
N TYR A 249 31.55 7.27 -32.60
CA TYR A 249 31.96 6.61 -33.84
C TYR A 249 32.20 7.74 -34.85
N GLY A 250 33.45 7.93 -35.31
CA GLY A 250 33.72 8.88 -36.39
C GLY A 250 35.15 9.45 -36.40
N GLU A 251 36.12 8.66 -36.83
CA GLU A 251 37.26 9.15 -37.62
C GLU A 251 37.57 8.12 -38.71
N THR A 252 37.04 8.35 -39.91
CA THR A 252 37.69 8.06 -41.20
C THR A 252 37.10 9.04 -42.21
N GLY A 253 37.88 10.07 -42.54
CA GLY A 253 37.59 10.96 -43.66
C GLY A 253 38.13 10.39 -44.96
N GLU A 254 37.32 10.52 -46.00
CA GLU A 254 37.75 10.93 -47.35
C GLU A 254 37.08 12.27 -47.64
#